data_AF-A0A7W6AIF5-F1
#
_entry.id   AF-A0A7W6AIF5-F1
#
_cell.length_a   1.000
_cell.length_b   1.000
_cell.length_c   1.000
_cell.angle_alpha   90.00
_cell.angle_beta   90.00
_cell.angle_gamma   90.00
#
_symmetry.space_group_name_H-M   'P 1'
#
loop_
_entity.id
_entity.type
_entity.pdbx_description
1 polymer ?
#
loop_
_entity_poly.entity_id
_entity_poly.type
_entity_poly.pdbx_seq_one_letter_code
_entity_poly.pdbx_strand_id
1 'polypeptide(L)' 'MTPSQSRLATDAYKAAWDIASKTYDSFANTPDYIVKNHIMIEIVCRMRQGVKSRRELINCGVRVASTASGQTT' A
#
# COMPACT_ATOMS: atom_id res chain seq x y z
N MET A 1 16.92 6.90 -1.54
CA MET A 1 16.59 5.49 -1.21
C MET A 1 17.74 4.63 -1.66
N THR A 2 18.17 3.68 -0.82
CA THR A 2 19.14 2.67 -1.24
C THR A 2 18.47 1.62 -2.12
N PRO A 3 19.21 0.86 -2.94
CA PRO A 3 18.65 -0.23 -3.75
C PRO A 3 17.87 -1.27 -2.92
N SER A 4 18.34 -1.54 -1.70
CA SER A 4 17.65 -2.41 -0.74
C SER A 4 16.29 -1.87 -0.29
N GLN A 5 16.17 -0.55 -0.10
CA GLN A 5 14.91 0.10 0.22
C GLN A 5 13.92 0.04 -0.96
N SER A 6 14.41 0.19 -2.19
CA SER A 6 13.54 0.09 -3.39
C SER A 6 12.96 -1.32 -3.56
N ARG A 7 13.77 -2.37 -3.30
CA ARG A 7 13.28 -3.75 -3.30
C ARG A 7 12.23 -3.98 -2.22
N LEU A 8 12.52 -3.56 -0.98
CA LEU A 8 11.58 -3.67 0.13
C LEU A 8 10.25 -2.95 -0.15
N ALA A 9 10.29 -1.74 -0.72
CA ALA A 9 9.10 -0.97 -1.10
C ALA A 9 8.27 -1.72 -2.14
N THR A 10 8.92 -2.27 -3.16
CA THR A 10 8.27 -3.02 -4.24
C THR A 10 7.60 -4.30 -3.71
N ASP A 11 8.30 -5.03 -2.85
CA ASP A 11 7.76 -6.28 -2.25
C ASP A 11 6.62 -6.01 -1.28
N ALA A 12 6.67 -4.90 -0.54
CA ALA A 12 5.59 -4.47 0.33
C ALA A 12 4.38 -4.01 -0.50
N TYR A 13 4.60 -3.24 -1.57
CA TYR A 13 3.56 -2.78 -2.48
C TYR A 13 2.82 -3.95 -3.14
N LYS A 14 3.54 -4.91 -3.71
CA LYS A 14 2.94 -6.08 -4.36
C LYS A 14 2.07 -6.88 -3.39
N ALA A 15 2.56 -7.10 -2.17
CA ALA A 15 1.81 -7.82 -1.15
C ALA A 15 0.59 -7.02 -0.64
N ALA A 16 0.74 -5.71 -0.43
CA ALA A 16 -0.38 -4.87 -0.01
C ALA A 16 -1.48 -4.81 -1.08
N TRP A 17 -1.10 -4.68 -2.35
CA TRP A 17 -2.05 -4.68 -3.47
C TRP A 17 -2.75 -6.03 -3.61
N ASP A 18 -2.02 -7.15 -3.54
CA ASP A 18 -2.63 -8.49 -3.62
C ASP A 18 -3.66 -8.73 -2.52
N ILE A 19 -3.36 -8.32 -1.29
CA ILE A 19 -4.30 -8.38 -0.16
C ILE A 19 -5.50 -7.46 -0.45
N ALA A 20 -5.25 -6.21 -0.84
CA ALA A 20 -6.30 -5.23 -1.08
C ALA A 20 -7.23 -5.65 -2.22
N SER A 21 -6.71 -6.14 -3.35
CA SER A 21 -7.52 -6.57 -4.50
C SER A 21 -8.38 -7.81 -4.20
N LYS A 22 -7.95 -8.64 -3.25
CA LYS A 22 -8.74 -9.81 -2.80
C LYS A 22 -9.76 -9.44 -1.72
N THR A 23 -9.48 -8.39 -0.95
CA THR A 23 -10.34 -7.95 0.17
C THR A 23 -11.43 -7.01 -0.31
N TYR A 24 -11.12 -6.14 -1.27
CA TYR A 24 -12.02 -5.14 -1.81
C TYR A 24 -12.39 -5.52 -3.24
N ASP A 25 -13.54 -6.19 -3.39
CA ASP A 25 -14.09 -6.68 -4.67
C ASP A 25 -14.35 -5.54 -5.67
N SER A 26 -14.55 -4.32 -5.16
CA SER A 26 -14.67 -3.13 -5.98
C SER A 26 -14.24 -1.89 -5.21
N PHE A 27 -13.22 -1.17 -5.70
CA PHE A 27 -13.01 0.23 -5.37
C PHE A 27 -14.05 1.06 -6.12
N ALA A 28 -15.33 0.89 -5.79
CA ALA A 28 -16.47 1.29 -6.61
C ALA A 28 -16.45 2.76 -7.07
N ASN A 29 -15.80 3.63 -6.30
CA ASN A 29 -15.71 5.07 -6.57
C ASN A 29 -14.28 5.55 -6.90
N THR A 30 -13.28 4.67 -6.86
CA THR A 30 -11.87 5.05 -7.04
C THR A 30 -11.19 4.12 -8.04
N PRO A 31 -10.73 4.61 -9.20
CA PRO A 31 -9.97 3.81 -10.15
C PRO A 31 -8.74 3.13 -9.53
N ASP A 32 -8.50 1.86 -9.87
CA ASP A 32 -7.39 1.05 -9.36
C ASP A 32 -6.03 1.74 -9.40
N TYR A 33 -5.73 2.48 -10.48
CA TYR A 33 -4.44 3.14 -10.62
C TYR A 33 -4.23 4.25 -9.58
N ILE A 34 -5.31 4.90 -9.13
CA ILE A 34 -5.25 5.90 -8.05
C ILE A 34 -4.94 5.20 -6.74
N VAL A 35 -5.61 4.09 -6.46
CA VAL A 35 -5.37 3.29 -5.24
C VAL A 35 -3.94 2.75 -5.23
N LYS A 36 -3.48 2.17 -6.33
CA LYS A 36 -2.10 1.67 -6.51
C LYS A 36 -1.07 2.77 -6.25
N ASN A 37 -1.27 3.95 -6.83
CA ASN A 37 -0.37 5.09 -6.59
C ASN A 37 -0.38 5.52 -5.13
N HIS A 38 -1.56 5.59 -4.49
CA HIS A 38 -1.68 5.99 -3.10
C HIS A 38 -0.98 5.00 -2.15
N ILE A 39 -1.15 3.69 -2.37
CA ILE A 39 -0.44 2.63 -1.63
C ILE A 39 1.07 2.82 -1.76
N MET A 40 1.57 3.03 -2.99
CA MET A 40 3.01 3.18 -3.23
C MET A 40 3.57 4.44 -2.56
N ILE A 41 2.86 5.57 -2.65
CA ILE A 41 3.26 6.83 -2.02
C ILE A 41 3.33 6.66 -0.50
N GLU A 42 2.32 6.07 0.14
CA GLU A 42 2.32 5.87 1.59
C GLU A 42 3.48 4.97 2.04
N ILE A 43 3.74 3.87 1.33
CA ILE A 43 4.87 2.99 1.63
C ILE A 43 6.19 3.76 1.57
N VAL A 44 6.41 4.57 0.52
CA VAL A 44 7.62 5.38 0.39
C VAL A 44 7.71 6.44 1.49
N CYS A 45 6.62 7.10 1.84
CA CYS A 45 6.56 8.06 2.95
C CYS A 45 6.93 7.41 4.29
N ARG A 46 6.39 6.23 4.60
CA ARG A 46 6.72 5.48 5.81
C ARG A 46 8.19 5.06 5.86
N MET A 47 8.74 4.65 4.72
CA MET A 47 10.17 4.34 4.64
C MET A 47 11.06 5.56 4.86
N ARG A 48 10.65 6.74 4.36
CA ARG A 48 11.34 8.01 4.65
C ARG A 48 11.27 8.39 6.12
N GLN A 49 10.18 8.02 6.81
CA GLN A 49 10.02 8.19 8.27
C GLN A 49 10.82 7.14 9.08
N GLY A 50 11.54 6.23 8.43
CA GLY A 50 12.41 5.26 9.09
C GLY A 50 11.81 3.86 9.28
N VAL A 51 10.60 3.61 8.78
CA VAL A 51 10.01 2.27 8.80
C VAL A 51 10.79 1.34 7.87
N LYS A 52 11.38 0.29 8.44
CA LYS A 52 12.13 -0.74 7.71
C LYS A 52 11.47 -2.12 7.77
N SER A 53 10.35 -2.24 8.49
CA SER A 53 9.61 -3.49 8.64
C SER A 53 8.70 -3.72 7.44
N ARG A 54 8.93 -4.82 6.70
CA ARG A 54 8.08 -5.22 5.57
C ARG A 54 6.61 -5.33 5.98
N ARG A 55 6.34 -5.93 7.15
CA ARG A 55 4.97 -6.15 7.65
C ARG A 55 4.25 -4.83 7.94
N GLU A 56 4.94 -3.86 8.53
CA GLU A 56 4.36 -2.54 8.78
C GLU A 56 4.04 -1.80 7.49
N LEU A 57 4.93 -1.87 6.50
CA LEU A 57 4.70 -1.26 5.19
C LEU A 57 3.51 -1.88 4.45
N ILE A 58 3.37 -3.22 4.51
CA ILE A 58 2.20 -3.92 3.97
C ILE A 58 0.92 -3.45 4.65
N ASN A 59 0.90 -3.43 5.98
CA ASN A 59 -0.27 -2.99 6.75
C ASN A 59 -0.65 -1.53 6.44
N CYS A 60 0.34 -0.65 6.26
CA CYS A 60 0.08 0.73 5.84
C CYS A 60 -0.58 0.78 4.46
N GLY A 61 -0.07 0.02 3.49
CA GLY A 61 -0.63 -0.07 2.15
C GLY A 61 -2.07 -0.59 2.15
N VAL A 62 -2.35 -1.66 2.89
CA VAL A 62 -3.71 -2.24 3.00
C VAL A 62 -4.68 -1.26 3.64
N ARG A 63 -4.26 -0.52 4.67
CA ARG A 63 -5.09 0.51 5.32
C ARG A 63 -5.42 1.66 4.38
N VAL A 64 -4.47 2.09 3.55
CA VAL A 64 -4.74 3.10 2.52
C VAL A 64 -5.77 2.58 1.52
N ALA A 65 -5.63 1.34 1.07
CA ALA A 65 -6.61 0.72 0.20
C ALA A 65 -8.01 0.64 0.84
N SER A 66 -8.10 0.35 2.13
CA SER A 66 -9.38 0.33 2.86
C SER A 66 -10.07 1.69 2.83
N THR A 67 -9.33 2.78 3.06
CA THR A 67 -9.89 4.13 2.99
C THR A 67 -10.40 4.47 1.58
N ALA A 68 -9.69 4.03 0.54
CA ALA A 68 -10.10 4.25 -0.85
C ALA A 68 -11.32 3.41 -1.26
N SER A 69 -11.57 2.28 -0.59
CA SER A 69 -12.74 1.41 -0.80
C SER A 69 -14.02 1.94 -0.13
N GLY A 70 -13.93 2.99 0.71
CA GLY A 70 -15.07 3.51 1.46
C GLY A 70 -15.46 2.64 2.67
N GLN A 71 -14.68 1.60 3.00
CA GLN A 71 -14.85 0.84 4.24
C GLN A 71 -14.12 1.55 5.38
N THR A 72 -14.82 2.46 6.05
CA THR A 72 -14.49 2.87 7.42
C THR A 72 -14.89 1.73 8.34
N THR A 73 -13.90 1.09 8.96
CA THR A 73 -14.13 0.23 10.13
C THR A 73 -14.63 1.07 11.30
#